data_AF-A0AAN4MJ94-F1
#
_entry.id   AF-A0AAN4MJ94-F1
#
_cell.length_a   1.000
_cell.length_b   1.000
_cell.length_c   1.000
_cell.angle_alpha   90.00
_cell.angle_beta   90.00
_cell.angle_gamma   90.00
#
_symmetry.space_group_name_H-M   'P 1'
#
loop_
_entity.id
_entity.type
_entity.pdbx_description
1 polymer ?
#
loop_
_entity_poly.entity_id
_entity_poly.type
_entity_poly.pdbx_seq_one_letter_code
_entity_poly.pdbx_strand_id
1 'polypeptide(L)' 'MPTLERSSKKLQVLHTAIELFNIYGFHNTGVDLIVKKSKIPKATFYNYFHSKQRLIEMCVSFQKSKLKEEVLAIIY' A
#
# COMPACT_ATOMS: atom_id res chain seq x y z
N MET A 1 16.04 -15.34 7.60
CA MET A 1 14.78 -15.10 6.84
C MET A 1 14.39 -13.61 6.75
N PRO A 2 15.29 -12.67 6.35
CA PRO A 2 14.98 -11.24 6.35
C PRO A 2 14.08 -10.77 5.19
N THR A 3 13.95 -11.56 4.12
CA THR A 3 13.14 -11.25 2.94
C THR A 3 11.64 -11.38 3.18
N LEU A 4 11.21 -12.39 3.95
CA LEU A 4 9.79 -12.60 4.29
C LEU A 4 9.26 -11.49 5.20
N GLU A 5 10.00 -11.13 6.24
CA GLU A 5 9.70 -9.99 7.13
C GLU A 5 9.59 -8.67 6.37
N ARG A 6 10.52 -8.43 5.43
CA ARG A 6 10.50 -7.25 4.56
C ARG A 6 9.23 -7.20 3.71
N SER A 7 8.84 -8.34 3.11
CA SER A 7 7.61 -8.44 2.31
C SER A 7 6.36 -8.20 3.15
N SER A 8 6.30 -8.73 4.38
CA SER A 8 5.18 -8.52 5.31
C SER A 8 4.99 -7.05 5.67
N LYS A 9 6.06 -6.33 6.06
CA LYS A 9 5.99 -4.89 6.35
C LYS A 9 5.65 -4.05 5.12
N LYS A 10 6.16 -4.42 3.94
CA LYS A 10 5.79 -3.75 2.68
C LYS A 10 4.30 -3.88 2.40
N LEU A 11 3.73 -5.06 2.60
CA LEU A 11 2.29 -5.30 2.44
C LEU A 11 1.46 -4.52 3.47
N GLN A 12 1.90 -4.46 4.73
CA GLN A 12 1.25 -3.66 5.77
C GLN A 12 1.15 -2.18 5.38
N VAL A 13 2.23 -1.60 4.84
CA VAL A 13 2.22 -0.20 4.40
C VAL A 13 1.29 -0.01 3.19
N LEU A 14 1.23 -1.00 2.28
CA LEU A 14 0.31 -0.97 1.14
C LEU A 14 -1.16 -0.91 1.61
N HIS A 15 -1.55 -1.77 2.55
CA HIS A 15 -2.90 -1.74 3.12
C HIS A 15 -3.21 -0.43 3.84
N THR A 16 -2.27 0.04 4.68
CA THR A 16 -2.43 1.33 5.39
C THR A 16 -2.60 2.48 4.39
N ALA A 17 -1.84 2.48 3.29
CA ALA A 17 -1.95 3.50 2.27
C ALA A 17 -3.31 3.46 1.56
N ILE A 18 -3.82 2.28 1.21
CA ILE A 18 -5.15 2.10 0.60
C ILE A 18 -6.23 2.70 1.52
N GLU A 19 -6.23 2.36 2.81
CA GLU A 19 -7.19 2.90 3.78
C GLU A 19 -7.13 4.43 3.84
N LEU A 20 -5.94 5.00 3.97
CA LEU A 20 -5.76 6.44 4.05
C LEU A 20 -6.17 7.16 2.76
N PHE A 21 -5.85 6.57 1.59
CA PHE A 21 -6.28 7.11 0.30
C PHE A 21 -7.80 7.09 0.13
N ASN A 22 -8.48 6.06 0.64
CA ASN A 22 -9.95 5.99 0.59
C ASN A 22 -10.61 7.02 1.51
N ILE A 23 -10.00 7.33 2.67
CA ILE A 23 -10.56 8.29 3.64
C ILE A 23 -10.28 9.73 3.24
N TYR A 24 -9.03 10.05 2.85
CA TYR A 24 -8.57 11.42 2.68
C TYR A 24 -8.30 11.81 1.21
N GLY A 25 -8.27 10.84 0.29
CA GLY A 25 -7.86 11.04 -1.10
C GLY A 25 -6.33 11.06 -1.29
N PHE A 26 -5.88 10.94 -2.54
CA PHE A 26 -4.46 10.87 -2.87
C PHE A 26 -3.69 12.15 -2.54
N HIS A 27 -4.28 13.33 -2.79
CA HIS A 27 -3.61 14.60 -2.58
C HIS A 27 -3.38 14.89 -1.09
N ASN A 28 -4.40 14.67 -0.25
CA ASN A 28 -4.35 14.97 1.19
C ASN A 28 -3.59 13.92 2.02
N THR A 29 -3.30 12.74 1.44
CA THR A 29 -2.53 11.69 2.13
C THR A 29 -1.03 11.84 1.83
N GLY A 30 -0.29 12.45 2.74
CA GLY A 30 1.17 12.60 2.65
C GLY A 30 1.96 11.34 3.06
N VAL A 31 3.20 11.21 2.59
CA VAL A 31 4.10 10.10 3.00
C VAL A 31 4.29 10.07 4.52
N ASP A 32 4.40 11.22 5.17
CA ASP A 32 4.57 11.32 6.63
C ASP A 32 3.41 10.71 7.41
N LEU A 33 2.17 10.88 6.93
CA LEU A 33 0.99 10.26 7.52
C LEU A 33 1.04 8.72 7.36
N ILE A 34 1.39 8.25 6.17
CA ILE A 34 1.47 6.82 5.86
C ILE A 34 2.51 6.13 6.74
N VAL A 35 3.73 6.69 6.84
CA VAL A 35 4.82 6.07 7.62
C VAL A 35 4.54 6.14 9.12
N LYS A 36 3.91 7.21 9.61
CA LYS A 36 3.44 7.32 11.00
C LYS A 36 2.41 6.25 11.33
N LYS A 37 1.41 6.06 10.46
CA LYS A 37 0.35 5.05 10.67
C LYS A 37 0.87 3.61 10.52
N SER A 38 1.80 3.39 9.59
CA SER A 38 2.43 2.09 9.36
C SER A 38 3.50 1.73 10.38
N LYS A 39 3.91 2.69 11.24
CA LYS A 39 4.99 2.54 12.24
C LYS A 39 6.32 2.12 11.61
N ILE A 40 6.70 2.75 10.49
CA ILE A 40 7.99 2.52 9.82
C ILE A 40 8.79 3.83 9.69
N PRO A 41 10.13 3.76 9.64
CA PRO A 41 10.94 4.91 9.28
C PRO A 41 10.66 5.40 7.85
N LYS A 42 10.74 6.72 7.63
CA LYS A 42 10.56 7.32 6.30
C LYS A 42 11.58 6.82 5.26
N ALA A 43 12.81 6.56 5.68
CA ALA A 43 13.82 5.93 4.82
C ALA A 43 13.39 4.52 4.34
N THR A 44 12.77 3.72 5.22
CA THR A 44 12.25 2.40 4.87
C THR A 44 11.13 2.48 3.83
N PHE A 45 10.27 3.49 3.90
CA PHE A 45 9.25 3.74 2.88
C PHE A 45 9.88 3.95 1.50
N TYR A 46 10.87 4.84 1.39
CA TYR A 46 11.53 5.10 0.12
C TYR A 46 12.33 3.89 -0.39
N ASN A 47 12.87 3.06 0.51
CA ASN A 47 13.48 1.78 0.13
C ASN A 47 12.46 0.78 -0.43
N TYR A 48 11.21 0.78 0.05
CA TYR A 48 10.18 -0.15 -0.41
C TYR A 48 9.49 0.27 -1.69
N PHE A 49 9.26 1.57 -1.84
CA PHE A 49 8.33 2.11 -2.82
C PHE A 49 8.93 3.16 -3.75
N HIS A 50 10.11 3.72 -3.43
CA HIS A 50 10.81 4.76 -4.20
C HIS A 50 10.10 6.12 -4.27
N SER A 51 8.78 6.18 -4.39
CA SER A 51 8.01 7.43 -4.41
C SER A 51 6.55 7.22 -3.95
N LYS A 52 5.86 8.31 -3.62
CA LYS A 52 4.42 8.30 -3.34
C LYS A 52 3.62 7.87 -4.57
N GLN A 53 3.99 8.37 -5.75
CA GLN A 53 3.35 7.98 -7.02
C GLN A 53 3.44 6.47 -7.22
N ARG A 54 4.61 5.87 -7.01
CA ARG A 54 4.80 4.44 -7.19
C ARG A 54 3.95 3.64 -6.20
N LEU A 55 3.85 4.09 -4.95
CA LEU A 55 2.91 3.50 -3.97
C LEU A 55 1.46 3.55 -4.47
N ILE A 56 1.02 4.69 -4.99
CA ILE A 56 -0.34 4.85 -5.53
C ILE A 56 -0.59 3.85 -6.68
N GLU A 57 0.33 3.73 -7.63
CA GLU A 57 0.25 2.76 -8.73
C GLU A 57 0.10 1.33 -8.21
N MET A 58 0.88 0.95 -7.19
CA MET A 58 0.75 -0.37 -6.55
C MET A 58 -0.58 -0.55 -5.83
N CYS A 59 -1.09 0.48 -5.13
CA CYS A 59 -2.39 0.43 -4.46
C CYS A 59 -3.53 0.21 -5.46
N VAL A 60 -3.49 0.91 -6.60
CA VAL A 60 -4.50 0.78 -7.67
C VAL A 60 -4.41 -0.61 -8.30
N SER A 61 -3.20 -1.07 -8.63
CA SER A 61 -2.98 -2.40 -9.19
C SER A 61 -3.47 -3.52 -8.26
N PHE A 62 -3.13 -3.43 -6.97
CA PHE A 62 -3.55 -4.39 -5.96
C PHE A 62 -5.08 -4.45 -5.82
N GLN A 63 -5.74 -3.31 -5.70
CA GLN A 63 -7.21 -3.26 -5.59
C GLN A 63 -7.88 -3.77 -6.87
N LYS A 64 -7.35 -3.46 -8.05
CA LYS A 64 -7.86 -3.97 -9.33
C LYS A 64 -7.79 -5.49 -9.40
N SER A 65 -6.65 -6.08 -9.02
CA SER A 65 -6.47 -7.54 -9.02
C SER A 65 -7.43 -8.21 -8.03
N LYS A 66 -7.52 -7.66 -6.81
CA LYS A 66 -8.43 -8.18 -5.79
C LYS A 66 -9.89 -8.14 -6.22
N LEU A 67 -10.33 -7.01 -6.80
CA LEU A 67 -11.68 -6.89 -7.33
C LEU A 67 -11.95 -7.91 -8.45
N LYS A 68 -10.98 -8.14 -9.34
CA LYS A 68 -11.10 -9.16 -10.39
C LYS A 68 -11.24 -10.55 -9.80
N GLU A 69 -10.47 -10.89 -8.77
CA GLU A 69 -10.56 -12.18 -8.08
C GLU A 69 -11.93 -12.36 -7.40
N GLU A 70 -12.43 -11.35 -6.69
CA GLU A 70 -13.74 -11.38 -6.05
C GLU A 70 -14.87 -11.55 -7.06
N VAL A 71 -14.80 -10.88 -8.22
CA VAL A 71 -15.78 -11.05 -9.31
C VAL A 71 -15.74 -12.46 -9.89
N LEU A 72 -14.54 -13.02 -10.12
CA LEU A 72 -14.40 -14.37 -10.64
C LEU A 72 -14.96 -15.42 -9.68
N ALA A 73 -14.76 -15.23 -8.37
CA ALA A 73 -15.26 -16.14 -7.33
C ALA A 73 -16.79 -16.15 -7.17
N ILE A 74 -17.50 -15.18 -7.76
CA ILE A 74 -18.97 -15.13 -7.77
C ILE A 74 -19.53 -15.83 -9.02
N ILE A 75 -18.80 -15.77 -10.14
CA ILE A 75 -19.24 -16.30 -11.44
C ILE A 75 -18.98 -17.81 -11.55
N TYR A 76 -17.92 -18.31 -10.92
CA TYR A 76 -17.48 -19.71 -10.94
C TYR A 76 -17.59 -20.33 -9.55
#